data_AF-A0A966UNR0-F1
#
_entry.id   AF-A0A966UNR0-F1
#
_cell.length_a   1.000
_cell.length_b   1.000
_cell.length_c   1.000
_cell.angle_alpha   90.00
_cell.angle_beta   90.00
_cell.angle_gamma   90.00
#
_symmetry.space_group_name_H-M   'P 1'
#
loop_
_entity.id
_entity.type
_entity.pdbx_description
1 polymer ?
#
loop_
_entity_poly.entity_id
_entity_poly.type
_entity_poly.pdbx_seq_one_letter_code
_entity_poly.pdbx_strand_id
1 'polypeptide(L)'
;MSQVKTKGVRLKTIMYSRAFMLGYKEVVNGLPFNSDYDKWKSADQWSYERGRQFAILSGGKQPPKIGKQVNYQALLNYAELNYNGEII
;
A
#
# COMPACT_ATOMS: atom_id res chain seq x y z
N MET A 1 24.83 9.75 2.81
CA MET A 1 23.39 9.42 2.82
C MET A 1 22.75 10.13 4.00
N SER A 2 21.93 11.14 3.76
CA SER A 2 21.17 11.82 4.84
C SER A 2 19.98 10.96 5.25
N GLN A 3 19.75 10.81 6.55
CA GLN A 3 18.57 10.13 7.09
C GLN A 3 17.28 10.76 6.53
N VAL A 4 16.41 9.94 5.97
CA VAL A 4 15.11 10.39 5.47
C VAL A 4 14.23 10.77 6.66
N LYS A 5 13.54 11.91 6.59
CA LYS A 5 12.60 12.34 7.64
C LYS A 5 11.46 11.32 7.76
N THR A 6 11.35 10.68 8.91
CA THR A 6 10.28 9.74 9.24
C THR A 6 9.25 10.40 10.16
N LYS A 7 8.02 9.89 10.15
CA LYS A 7 6.96 10.25 11.10
C LYS A 7 6.08 9.05 11.39
N GLY A 8 5.54 8.97 12.60
CA GLY A 8 4.49 8.01 12.92
C GLY A 8 3.25 8.24 12.06
N VAL A 9 2.73 7.18 11.44
CA VAL A 9 1.52 7.23 10.63
C VAL A 9 0.64 6.03 10.96
N ARG A 10 -0.68 6.22 10.94
CA ARG A 10 -1.63 5.12 11.13
C ARG A 10 -1.70 4.28 9.86
N LEU A 11 -1.78 2.95 9.98
CA LEU A 11 -1.93 2.05 8.83
C LEU A 11 -3.13 2.43 7.94
N LYS A 12 -4.24 2.81 8.56
CA LYS A 12 -5.43 3.32 7.86
C LYS A 12 -5.10 4.50 6.94
N THR A 13 -4.22 5.42 7.36
CA THR A 13 -3.81 6.57 6.57
C THR A 13 -2.99 6.15 5.34
N ILE A 14 -2.15 5.13 5.47
CA ILE A 14 -1.40 4.55 4.34
C ILE A 14 -2.38 3.98 3.31
N MET A 15 -3.35 3.17 3.76
CA MET A 15 -4.37 2.57 2.88
C MET A 15 -5.27 3.60 2.17
N TYR A 16 -5.44 4.79 2.76
CA TYR A 16 -6.16 5.89 2.11
C TYR A 16 -5.36 6.61 1.04
N SER A 17 -4.03 6.46 1.02
CA SER A 17 -3.19 7.18 0.07
C SER A 17 -3.51 6.77 -1.37
N ARG A 18 -3.43 7.74 -2.28
CA ARG A 18 -3.66 7.50 -3.71
C ARG A 18 -2.66 6.48 -4.25
N ALA A 19 -1.39 6.59 -3.84
CA ALA A 19 -0.31 5.73 -4.30
C ALA A 19 -0.52 4.28 -3.86
N PHE A 20 -0.92 4.02 -2.61
CA PHE A 20 -1.28 2.67 -2.16
C PHE A 20 -2.40 2.05 -2.99
N MET A 21 -3.48 2.80 -3.20
CA MET A 21 -4.60 2.32 -4.01
C MET A 21 -4.20 2.06 -5.47
N LEU A 22 -3.28 2.85 -6.02
CA LEU A 22 -2.74 2.64 -7.36
C LEU A 22 -1.97 1.32 -7.43
N GLY A 23 -1.00 1.11 -6.54
CA GLY A 23 -0.22 -0.12 -6.51
C GLY A 23 -1.08 -1.38 -6.32
N TYR A 24 -2.06 -1.30 -5.42
CA TYR A 24 -3.02 -2.38 -5.23
C TYR A 24 -3.78 -2.71 -6.53
N LYS A 25 -4.35 -1.70 -7.17
CA LYS A 25 -5.15 -1.88 -8.40
C LYS A 25 -4.32 -2.40 -9.55
N GLU A 26 -3.10 -1.91 -9.73
CA GLU A 26 -2.22 -2.37 -10.80
C GLU A 26 -1.91 -3.85 -10.65
N VAL A 27 -1.58 -4.33 -9.44
CA VAL A 27 -1.38 -5.77 -9.21
C VAL A 27 -2.65 -6.57 -9.48
N VAL A 28 -3.81 -6.12 -8.97
CA VAL A 28 -5.09 -6.82 -9.19
C VAL A 28 -5.42 -6.92 -10.69
N ASN A 29 -5.07 -5.90 -11.47
CA ASN A 29 -5.28 -5.88 -12.91
C ASN A 29 -4.15 -6.53 -13.72
N GLY A 30 -3.14 -7.13 -13.06
CA GLY A 30 -1.99 -7.75 -13.73
C GLY A 30 -1.07 -6.75 -14.46
N LEU A 31 -1.07 -5.49 -14.05
CA LEU A 31 -0.28 -4.43 -14.66
C LEU A 31 1.17 -4.43 -14.13
N PRO A 32 2.14 -4.05 -14.99
CA PRO A 32 3.53 -3.93 -14.58
C PRO A 32 3.73 -2.83 -13.55
N PHE A 33 4.97 -2.67 -13.09
CA PHE A 33 5.32 -1.57 -12.21
C PHE A 33 5.17 -0.22 -12.96
N ASN A 34 4.63 0.78 -12.29
CA ASN A 34 4.41 2.10 -12.86
C ASN A 34 5.73 2.74 -13.33
N SER A 35 5.78 3.19 -14.59
CA SER A 35 6.98 3.76 -15.20
C SER A 35 7.42 5.10 -14.61
N ASP A 36 6.53 5.81 -13.93
CA ASP A 36 6.84 7.10 -13.28
C ASP A 36 7.25 6.95 -11.81
N TYR A 37 7.35 5.72 -11.30
CA TYR A 37 7.67 5.45 -9.89
C TYR A 37 8.87 6.25 -9.37
N ASP A 38 9.98 6.25 -10.11
CA ASP A 38 11.23 6.93 -9.70
C ASP A 38 11.11 8.46 -9.65
N LYS A 39 10.07 9.03 -10.26
CA LYS A 39 9.80 10.48 -10.26
C LYS A 39 8.95 10.92 -9.08
N TRP A 40 8.37 9.98 -8.33
CA TRP A 40 7.48 10.29 -7.23
C TRP A 40 8.25 10.69 -5.97
N LYS A 41 7.56 11.34 -5.04
CA LYS A 41 8.12 11.57 -3.70
C LYS A 41 8.28 10.24 -3.00
N SER A 42 9.33 10.09 -2.19
CA SER A 42 9.63 8.83 -1.49
C SER A 42 8.45 8.28 -0.68
N ALA A 43 7.63 9.15 -0.06
CA ALA A 43 6.45 8.70 0.68
C ALA A 43 5.40 8.02 -0.21
N ASP A 44 5.23 8.51 -1.44
CA ASP A 44 4.29 7.94 -2.42
C ASP A 44 4.86 6.65 -3.02
N GLN A 45 6.16 6.61 -3.31
CA GLN A 45 6.87 5.39 -3.71
C GLN A 45 6.63 4.24 -2.73
N TRP A 46 6.94 4.47 -1.44
CA TRP A 46 6.73 3.46 -0.40
C TRP A 46 5.26 3.07 -0.24
N SER A 47 4.33 4.03 -0.32
CA SER A 47 2.91 3.72 -0.20
C SER A 47 2.42 2.86 -1.36
N TYR A 48 2.90 3.14 -2.57
CA TYR A 48 2.60 2.35 -3.75
C TYR A 48 3.14 0.92 -3.65
N GLU A 49 4.40 0.73 -3.23
CA GLU A 49 4.98 -0.60 -3.02
C GLU A 49 4.18 -1.43 -2.01
N ARG A 50 3.85 -0.83 -0.87
CA ARG A 50 2.97 -1.46 0.15
C ARG A 50 1.63 -1.87 -0.43
N GLY A 51 1.05 -1.04 -1.30
CA GLY A 51 -0.19 -1.36 -2.00
C GLY A 51 -0.04 -2.58 -2.91
N ARG A 52 1.06 -2.67 -3.66
CA ARG A 52 1.38 -3.84 -4.49
C ARG A 52 1.60 -5.09 -3.66
N GLN A 53 2.43 -5.02 -2.62
CA GLN A 53 2.71 -6.14 -1.71
C GLN A 53 1.42 -6.66 -1.07
N PHE A 54 0.57 -5.76 -0.57
CA PHE A 54 -0.72 -6.13 0.00
C PHE A 54 -1.63 -6.84 -1.02
N ALA A 55 -1.70 -6.37 -2.26
CA ALA A 55 -2.47 -7.03 -3.31
C ALA A 55 -1.96 -8.46 -3.59
N ILE A 56 -0.64 -8.66 -3.63
CA ILE A 56 -0.02 -9.97 -3.83
C ILE A 56 -0.38 -10.90 -2.67
N LEU A 57 -0.12 -10.48 -1.43
CA LEU A 57 -0.30 -11.30 -0.23
C LEU A 57 -1.78 -11.62 0.06
N SER A 58 -2.67 -10.67 -0.22
CA SER A 58 -4.13 -10.89 -0.09
C SER A 58 -4.76 -11.62 -1.30
N GLY A 59 -3.97 -11.95 -2.32
CA GLY A 59 -4.43 -12.54 -3.57
C GLY A 59 -5.44 -11.67 -4.33
N GLY A 60 -5.44 -10.35 -4.11
CA GLY A 60 -6.36 -9.41 -4.75
C GLY A 60 -7.83 -9.54 -4.33
N LYS A 61 -8.15 -10.40 -3.35
CA LYS A 61 -9.54 -10.69 -2.94
C LYS A 61 -10.10 -9.72 -1.91
N GLN A 62 -9.24 -8.91 -1.30
CA GLN A 62 -9.61 -8.00 -0.22
C GLN A 62 -9.37 -6.54 -0.62
N PRO A 63 -10.39 -5.83 -1.15
CA PRO A 63 -10.22 -4.45 -1.55
C PRO A 63 -9.92 -3.57 -0.33
N PRO A 64 -8.90 -2.68 -0.38
CA PRO A 64 -8.53 -1.82 0.75
C PRO A 64 -9.64 -0.86 1.16
N LYS A 65 -10.57 -0.55 0.24
CA LYS A 65 -11.68 0.37 0.47
C LYS A 65 -12.99 -0.20 -0.07
N ILE A 66 -14.07 0.09 0.66
CA ILE A 66 -15.45 -0.08 0.21
C ILE A 66 -16.05 1.32 0.12
N GLY A 67 -16.27 1.80 -1.11
CA GLY A 67 -16.63 3.19 -1.36
C GLY A 67 -15.60 4.17 -0.81
N LYS A 68 -16.04 5.06 0.09
CA LYS A 68 -15.17 6.09 0.70
C LYS A 68 -14.44 5.61 1.96
N GLN A 69 -14.80 4.45 2.52
CA GLN A 69 -14.26 3.96 3.78
C GLN A 69 -13.21 2.87 3.56
N VAL A 70 -12.25 2.76 4.49
CA VAL A 70 -11.31 1.62 4.53
C VAL A 70 -12.08 0.37 4.93
N ASN A 71 -11.85 -0.71 4.19
CA ASN A 71 -12.39 -2.02 4.52
C ASN A 71 -11.73 -2.52 5.81
N TYR A 72 -12.53 -2.76 6.85
CA TYR A 72 -12.02 -3.15 8.16
C TYR A 72 -11.28 -4.49 8.12
N GLN A 73 -11.77 -5.48 7.35
CA GLN A 73 -11.09 -6.76 7.21
C GLN A 73 -9.74 -6.62 6.50
N ALA A 74 -9.68 -5.76 5.46
CA ALA A 74 -8.44 -5.48 4.77
C ALA A 74 -7.44 -4.74 5.69
N LEU A 75 -7.93 -3.87 6.58
CA LEU A 75 -7.09 -3.18 7.57
C LEU A 75 -6.51 -4.14 8.61
N LEU A 76 -7.30 -5.10 9.10
CA LEU A 76 -6.82 -6.13 10.02
C LEU A 76 -5.77 -7.02 9.36
N ASN A 77 -6.04 -7.51 8.15
CA ASN A 77 -5.06 -8.30 7.40
C ASN A 77 -3.78 -7.49 7.13
N TYR A 78 -3.91 -6.24 6.66
CA TYR A 78 -2.75 -5.39 6.45
C TYR A 78 -1.95 -5.17 7.74
N ALA A 79 -2.60 -5.02 8.90
CA ALA A 79 -1.92 -4.91 10.19
C ALA A 79 -1.20 -6.20 10.59
N GLU A 80 -1.80 -7.36 10.36
CA GLU A 80 -1.18 -8.68 10.59
C GLU A 80 0.06 -8.89 9.72
N LEU A 81 -0.03 -8.60 8.42
CA LEU A 81 1.10 -8.69 7.48
C LEU A 81 2.25 -7.73 7.86
N ASN A 82 1.92 -6.53 8.34
CA ASN A 82 2.93 -5.59 8.85
C ASN A 82 3.57 -6.09 10.15
N TYR A 83 2.78 -6.66 11.06
CA TYR A 83 3.28 -7.22 12.32
C TYR A 83 4.22 -8.42 12.08
N ASN A 84 3.89 -9.26 11.10
CA ASN A 84 4.70 -10.41 10.70
C ASN A 84 5.95 -10.02 9.88
N GLY A 85 6.10 -8.74 9.50
CA GLY A 85 7.23 -8.26 8.70
C GLY A 85 7.16 -8.63 7.22
N GLU A 86 5.98 -9.00 6.71
CA GLU A 86 5.77 -9.35 5.30
C GLU A 86 5.61 -8.12 4.40
N ILE A 87 5.24 -6.99 5.00
CA ILE A 87 5.12 -5.68 4.36
C ILE A 87 6.05 -4.70 5.09
N ILE A 88 6.83 -3.95 4.31
CA ILE A 88 7.82 -2.95 4.76
C ILE A 88 7.22 -1.55 4.90
#